data_AF-A0A0F9FJK8-F1
#
_entry.id   AF-A0A0F9FJK8-F1
#
_cell.length_a   1.000
_cell.length_b   1.000
_cell.length_c   1.000
_cell.angle_alpha   90.00
_cell.angle_beta   90.00
_cell.angle_gamma   90.00
#
_symmetry.space_group_name_H-M   'P 1'
#
loop_
_entity.id
_entity.type
_entity.pdbx_description
1 polymer ?
#
loop_
_entity_poly.entity_id
_entity_poly.type
_entity_poly.pdbx_seq_one_letter_code
_entity_poly.pdbx_strand_id
1 'polypeptide(L)'
;VNKGATHVRDNIDLKRMMILVWMATFPAMFFGMFNIGHQAAGALAQGFELANSWQVGLFQMFGGELTAESGWGAKMFYGACFFLPIYAVTFAVGGFWEVIFASVRKHEINEGFFVTSVYLHLFCLQLFLYGKLH
;
A
#
# COMPACT_ATOMS: atom_id res chain seq x y z
N VAL A 1 -27.41 -23.40 40.09
CA VAL A 1 -26.64 -22.22 39.62
C VAL A 1 -25.17 -22.58 39.63
N ASN A 2 -24.60 -22.95 38.47
CA ASN A 2 -23.17 -23.23 38.38
C ASN A 2 -22.41 -21.92 38.20
N LYS A 3 -21.43 -21.72 39.09
CA LYS A 3 -20.49 -20.60 39.10
C LYS A 3 -19.51 -20.76 37.93
N GLY A 4 -19.86 -20.20 36.77
CA GLY A 4 -18.93 -20.03 35.66
C GLY A 4 -18.48 -18.58 35.61
N ALA A 5 -17.33 -18.26 36.24
CA ALA A 5 -16.65 -16.99 35.98
C ALA A 5 -15.96 -17.08 34.61
N THR A 6 -16.72 -17.00 33.53
CA THR A 6 -16.20 -17.10 32.15
C THR A 6 -16.17 -15.74 31.47
N HIS A 7 -15.68 -14.72 32.18
CA HIS A 7 -15.32 -13.46 31.55
C HIS A 7 -13.95 -13.04 32.04
N VAL A 8 -12.92 -13.70 31.49
CA VAL A 8 -11.62 -13.05 31.31
C VAL A 8 -11.95 -11.83 30.46
N ARG A 9 -11.79 -10.64 31.03
CA ARG A 9 -11.91 -9.40 30.28
C ARG A 9 -10.75 -9.37 29.30
N ASP A 10 -10.98 -9.85 28.09
CA ASP A 10 -10.11 -9.54 26.98
C ASP A 10 -10.19 -8.02 26.77
N ASN A 11 -9.18 -7.32 27.29
CA ASN A 11 -9.04 -5.87 27.13
C ASN A 11 -8.45 -5.51 25.76
N ILE A 12 -8.39 -6.48 24.84
CA ILE A 12 -7.90 -6.29 23.50
C ILE A 12 -9.08 -5.97 22.58
N ASP A 13 -9.27 -4.67 22.38
CA ASP A 13 -10.26 -4.16 21.46
C ASP A 13 -9.80 -4.45 20.03
N LEU A 14 -10.54 -5.32 19.33
CA LEU A 14 -10.27 -5.76 17.95
C LEU A 14 -10.10 -4.57 17.00
N LYS A 15 -10.89 -3.50 17.21
CA LYS A 15 -10.84 -2.27 16.40
C LYS A 15 -9.56 -1.48 16.66
N ARG A 16 -9.11 -1.44 17.92
CA ARG A 16 -7.89 -0.72 18.31
C ARG A 16 -6.64 -1.38 17.73
N MET A 17 -6.56 -2.70 17.79
CA MET A 17 -5.44 -3.43 17.22
C MET A 17 -5.38 -3.25 15.70
N MET A 18 -6.53 -3.20 15.03
CA MET A 18 -6.61 -2.98 13.59
C MET A 18 -6.04 -1.62 13.16
N ILE A 19 -6.42 -0.55 13.87
CA ILE A 19 -5.93 0.81 13.58
C ILE A 19 -4.44 0.92 13.90
N LEU A 20 -3.95 0.27 14.97
CA LEU A 20 -2.53 0.28 15.31
C LEU A 20 -1.69 -0.39 14.23
N VAL A 21 -2.11 -1.54 13.73
CA VAL A 21 -1.40 -2.25 12.65
C VAL A 21 -1.42 -1.42 11.37
N TRP A 22 -2.55 -0.81 11.02
CA TRP A 22 -2.62 0.10 9.88
C TRP A 22 -1.67 1.28 10.04
N MET A 23 -1.64 1.93 11.21
CA MET A 23 -0.71 3.04 11.45
C MET A 23 0.76 2.59 11.40
N ALA A 24 1.06 1.38 11.86
CA ALA A 24 2.39 0.79 11.77
C ALA A 24 2.83 0.49 10.31
N THR A 25 1.92 0.46 9.34
CA THR A 25 2.28 0.31 7.92
C THR A 25 2.70 1.62 7.25
N PHE A 26 2.38 2.80 7.80
CA PHE A 26 2.78 4.09 7.22
C PHE A 26 4.31 4.25 7.04
N PRO A 27 5.16 3.89 8.03
CA PRO A 27 6.60 3.95 7.86
C PRO A 27 7.10 3.07 6.71
N ALA A 28 6.57 1.84 6.60
CA ALA A 28 6.93 0.92 5.51
C ALA A 28 6.47 1.45 4.15
N MET A 29 5.29 2.08 4.10
CA MET A 29 4.74 2.70 2.90
C MET A 29 5.61 3.85 2.39
N PHE A 30 5.99 4.78 3.26
CA PHE A 30 6.88 5.89 2.88
C PHE A 30 8.27 5.39 2.45
N PHE A 31 8.80 4.38 3.14
CA PHE A 31 10.06 3.77 2.74
C PHE A 31 9.97 3.12 1.36
N GLY A 32 8.87 2.44 1.04
CA GLY A 32 8.61 1.87 -0.29
C GLY A 32 8.57 2.93 -1.38
N MET A 33 7.80 4.02 -1.18
CA MET A 33 7.72 5.13 -2.13
C MET A 33 9.09 5.79 -2.38
N PHE A 34 9.85 6.03 -1.32
CA PHE A 34 11.18 6.64 -1.44
C PHE A 34 12.16 5.73 -2.19
N ASN A 35 12.17 4.42 -1.93
CA ASN A 35 13.06 3.49 -2.64
C ASN A 35 12.77 3.42 -4.14
N ILE A 36 11.49 3.44 -4.55
CA ILE A 36 11.11 3.47 -5.97
C ILE A 36 11.66 4.74 -6.63
N GLY A 37 11.47 5.90 -6.01
CA GLY A 37 11.99 7.17 -6.51
C GLY A 37 13.52 7.22 -6.55
N HIS A 38 14.18 6.63 -5.56
CA HIS A 38 15.65 6.58 -5.50
C HIS A 38 16.23 5.72 -6.63
N GLN A 39 15.66 4.53 -6.88
CA GLN A 39 16.08 3.66 -7.97
C GLN A 39 15.80 4.28 -9.34
N ALA A 40 14.65 4.95 -9.51
CA ALA A 40 14.33 5.67 -10.74
C ALA A 40 15.29 6.84 -11.01
N ALA A 41 15.64 7.62 -9.98
CA ALA A 41 16.64 8.69 -10.11
C ALA A 41 18.05 8.14 -10.41
N GLY A 42 18.41 7.00 -9.83
CA GLY A 42 19.67 6.30 -10.16
C GLY A 42 19.72 5.79 -11.60
N ALA A 43 18.61 5.27 -12.13
CA ALA A 43 18.49 4.86 -13.52
C ALA A 43 18.62 6.05 -14.50
N LEU A 44 18.00 7.19 -14.19
CA LEU A 44 18.17 8.44 -14.94
C LEU A 44 19.62 8.94 -14.94
N ALA A 45 20.32 8.84 -13.81
CA ALA A 45 21.73 9.21 -13.71
C ALA A 45 22.66 8.32 -14.55
N GLN A 46 22.25 7.08 -14.80
CA GLN A 46 22.95 6.13 -15.68
C GLN A 46 22.62 6.34 -17.18
N GLY A 47 21.83 7.35 -17.52
CA GLY A 47 21.48 7.69 -18.90
C GLY A 47 20.30 6.89 -19.47
N PHE A 48 19.56 6.15 -18.64
CA PHE A 48 18.32 5.49 -19.06
C PHE A 48 17.16 6.48 -19.08
N GLU A 49 16.32 6.40 -20.11
CA GLU A 49 15.10 7.17 -20.17
C GLU A 49 14.04 6.66 -19.18
N LEU A 50 13.20 7.57 -18.72
CA LEU A 50 12.03 7.23 -17.92
C LEU A 50 11.15 6.24 -18.68
N ALA A 51 10.69 5.19 -18.00
CA ALA A 51 9.83 4.18 -18.62
C ALA A 51 8.56 4.84 -19.17
N ASN A 52 8.35 4.74 -20.49
CA ASN A 52 7.15 5.21 -21.19
C ASN A 52 5.91 4.44 -20.73
N SER A 53 5.35 4.89 -19.61
CA SER A 53 4.24 4.26 -18.93
C SER A 53 3.26 5.36 -18.50
N TRP A 54 1.98 5.03 -18.49
CA TRP A 54 0.92 6.02 -18.20
C TRP A 54 1.08 6.63 -16.80
N GLN A 55 1.74 5.92 -15.88
CA GLN A 55 2.11 6.40 -14.55
C GLN A 55 3.12 7.56 -14.61
N VAL A 56 4.10 7.48 -15.50
CA VAL A 56 5.08 8.56 -15.74
C VAL A 56 4.40 9.73 -16.47
N GLY A 57 3.47 9.44 -17.38
CA GLY A 57 2.66 10.47 -18.04
C GLY A 57 1.81 11.27 -17.05
N LEU A 58 1.21 10.61 -16.05
CA LEU A 58 0.51 11.31 -14.95
C LEU A 58 1.47 12.14 -14.11
N PHE A 59 2.64 11.61 -13.76
CA PHE A 59 3.64 12.35 -12.98
C PHE A 59 4.12 13.63 -13.69
N GLN A 60 4.38 13.55 -15.00
CA GLN A 60 4.75 14.70 -15.83
C GLN A 60 3.58 15.68 -15.99
N MET A 61 2.34 15.20 -16.11
CA MET A 61 1.14 16.03 -16.21
C MET A 61 0.86 16.82 -14.92
N PHE A 62 1.18 16.24 -13.75
CA PHE A 62 1.10 16.93 -12.46
C PHE A 62 2.31 17.84 -12.17
N GLY A 63 3.20 18.06 -13.15
CA GLY A 63 4.36 18.94 -13.01
C GLY A 63 5.55 18.34 -12.24
N GLY A 64 5.57 17.01 -12.06
CA GLY A 64 6.69 16.30 -11.50
C GLY A 64 7.79 16.12 -12.55
N GLU A 65 8.95 16.73 -12.32
CA GLU A 65 10.18 16.42 -13.06
C GLU A 65 11.13 15.63 -12.17
N LEU A 66 11.57 14.46 -12.66
CA LEU A 66 12.56 13.64 -11.98
C LEU A 66 13.91 13.85 -12.66
N THR A 67 14.76 14.66 -12.04
CA THR A 67 16.17 14.82 -12.40
C THR A 67 17.07 14.02 -11.45
N ALA A 68 18.31 13.72 -11.84
CA ALA A 68 19.25 12.95 -11.01
C ALA A 68 19.47 13.56 -9.61
N GLU A 69 19.40 14.89 -9.51
CA GLU A 69 19.55 15.66 -8.26
C GLU A 69 18.21 16.08 -7.63
N SER A 70 17.09 15.55 -8.10
CA SER A 70 15.78 15.88 -7.54
C SER A 70 15.71 15.58 -6.03
N GLY A 71 15.12 16.51 -5.28
CA GLY A 71 14.99 16.44 -3.82
C GLY A 71 14.14 15.25 -3.37
N TRP A 72 14.20 14.92 -2.06
CA TRP A 72 13.51 13.75 -1.50
C TRP A 72 12.00 13.73 -1.81
N GLY A 73 11.36 14.91 -1.90
CA GLY A 73 9.94 15.07 -2.18
C GLY A 73 9.55 14.70 -3.61
N ALA A 74 10.39 15.01 -4.60
CA ALA A 74 10.16 14.62 -5.99
C ALA A 74 10.32 13.11 -6.18
N LYS A 75 11.32 12.51 -5.52
CA LYS A 75 11.52 11.05 -5.46
C LYS A 75 10.31 10.35 -4.82
N MET A 76 9.80 10.89 -3.71
CA MET A 76 8.59 10.38 -3.05
C MET A 76 7.35 10.52 -3.93
N PHE A 77 7.16 11.67 -4.59
CA PHE A 77 6.01 11.92 -5.45
C PHE A 77 5.99 10.97 -6.66
N TYR A 78 7.16 10.70 -7.25
CA TYR A 78 7.28 9.70 -8.32
C TYR A 78 6.88 8.32 -7.82
N GLY A 79 7.41 7.89 -6.67
CA GLY A 79 7.01 6.63 -6.03
C GLY A 79 5.52 6.57 -5.70
N ALA A 80 4.92 7.68 -5.29
CA ALA A 80 3.49 7.78 -4.97
C ALA A 80 2.60 7.57 -6.21
N CYS A 81 3.00 8.06 -7.39
CA CYS A 81 2.25 7.85 -8.65
C CYS A 81 2.18 6.37 -9.06
N PHE A 82 3.18 5.55 -8.70
CA PHE A 82 3.12 4.10 -8.90
C PHE A 82 2.36 3.39 -7.78
N PHE A 83 2.49 3.88 -6.55
CA PHE A 83 1.87 3.30 -5.36
C PHE A 83 0.34 3.44 -5.35
N LEU A 84 -0.18 4.64 -5.63
CA LEU A 84 -1.60 4.98 -5.50
C LEU A 84 -2.52 4.10 -6.36
N PRO A 85 -2.24 3.87 -7.65
CA PRO A 85 -3.09 3.02 -8.49
C PRO A 85 -3.11 1.57 -8.01
N ILE A 86 -1.97 1.03 -7.59
CA ILE A 86 -1.88 -0.34 -7.07
C ILE A 86 -2.70 -0.45 -5.78
N TYR A 87 -2.60 0.54 -4.89
CA TYR A 87 -3.39 0.59 -3.65
C TYR A 87 -4.89 0.62 -3.95
N ALA A 88 -5.31 1.50 -4.86
CA ALA A 88 -6.72 1.63 -5.26
C ALA A 88 -7.30 0.32 -5.82
N VAL A 89 -6.55 -0.37 -6.71
CA VAL A 89 -7.01 -1.65 -7.28
C VAL A 89 -7.09 -2.75 -6.23
N THR A 90 -6.08 -2.88 -5.35
CA THR A 90 -6.10 -3.90 -4.29
C THR A 90 -7.26 -3.68 -3.31
N PHE A 91 -7.55 -2.43 -2.97
CA PHE A 91 -8.64 -2.08 -2.08
C PHE A 91 -10.01 -2.34 -2.74
N ALA A 92 -10.18 -1.94 -4.01
CA ALA A 92 -11.42 -2.13 -4.74
C ALA A 92 -11.74 -3.62 -4.97
N VAL A 93 -10.78 -4.41 -5.47
CA VAL A 93 -10.99 -5.83 -5.76
C VAL A 93 -11.18 -6.64 -4.49
N GLY A 94 -10.38 -6.36 -3.45
CA GLY A 94 -10.51 -7.05 -2.18
C GLY A 94 -11.85 -6.72 -1.49
N GLY A 95 -12.22 -5.44 -1.44
CA GLY A 95 -13.45 -5.01 -0.77
C GLY A 95 -14.69 -5.51 -1.51
N PHE A 96 -14.64 -5.53 -2.84
CA PHE A 96 -15.69 -6.10 -3.67
C PHE A 96 -15.96 -7.57 -3.33
N TRP A 97 -14.91 -8.40 -3.28
CA TRP A 97 -15.04 -9.83 -2.97
C TRP A 97 -15.47 -10.09 -1.53
N GLU A 98 -14.97 -9.31 -0.58
CA GLU A 98 -15.35 -9.45 0.82
C GLU A 98 -16.84 -9.14 1.03
N VAL A 99 -17.33 -8.04 0.46
CA VAL A 99 -18.73 -7.65 0.56
C VAL A 99 -19.65 -8.71 -0.05
N ILE A 100 -19.25 -9.31 -1.18
CA ILE A 100 -19.99 -10.41 -1.81
C ILE A 100 -20.05 -11.62 -0.88
N PHE A 101 -18.91 -12.08 -0.35
CA PHE A 101 -18.88 -13.27 0.50
C PHE A 101 -19.60 -13.06 1.84
N ALA A 102 -19.53 -11.85 2.43
CA ALA A 102 -20.25 -11.49 3.64
C ALA A 102 -21.77 -11.49 3.39
N SER A 103 -22.21 -10.93 2.26
CA SER A 103 -23.62 -10.91 1.85
C SER A 103 -24.17 -12.32 1.63
N VAL A 104 -23.42 -13.19 0.95
CA VAL A 104 -23.83 -14.58 0.67
C VAL A 104 -23.90 -15.43 1.95
N ARG A 105 -22.95 -15.26 2.87
CA ARG A 105 -22.88 -16.07 4.11
C ARG A 105 -23.62 -15.46 5.30
N LYS A 106 -24.20 -14.26 5.16
CA LYS A 106 -24.92 -13.54 6.24
C LYS A 106 -24.08 -13.37 7.51
N HIS A 107 -22.77 -13.18 7.35
CA HIS A 107 -21.88 -12.83 8.45
C HIS A 107 -21.50 -11.35 8.37
N GLU A 108 -21.18 -10.77 9.52
CA GLU A 108 -20.72 -9.39 9.63
C GLU A 108 -19.39 -9.23 8.87
N ILE A 109 -19.22 -8.08 8.23
CA ILE A 109 -17.95 -7.72 7.57
C ILE A 109 -16.88 -7.67 8.66
N ASN A 110 -15.86 -8.49 8.51
CA ASN A 110 -14.82 -8.58 9.52
C ASN A 110 -13.84 -7.42 9.33
N GLU A 111 -13.56 -6.68 10.39
CA GLU A 111 -12.72 -5.48 10.28
C GLU A 111 -11.31 -5.82 9.74
N GLY A 112 -10.83 -7.06 9.93
CA GLY A 112 -9.51 -7.53 9.49
C GLY A 112 -9.18 -7.36 7.99
N PHE A 113 -10.17 -7.16 7.11
CA PHE A 113 -9.90 -6.91 5.70
C PHE A 113 -9.08 -5.66 5.44
N PHE A 114 -9.37 -4.57 6.16
CA PHE A 114 -8.66 -3.30 5.98
C PHE A 114 -7.14 -3.43 6.23
N VAL A 115 -6.76 -4.32 7.15
CA VAL A 115 -5.34 -4.62 7.43
C VAL A 115 -4.76 -5.52 6.34
N THR A 116 -5.48 -6.56 5.93
CA THR A 116 -4.99 -7.48 4.89
C THR A 116 -4.84 -6.80 3.52
N SER A 117 -5.69 -5.83 3.18
CA SER A 117 -5.58 -5.09 1.91
C SER A 117 -4.31 -4.24 1.87
N VAL A 118 -3.94 -3.58 2.97
CA VAL A 118 -2.71 -2.78 3.04
C VAL A 118 -1.48 -3.67 3.03
N TYR A 119 -1.54 -4.84 3.68
CA TYR A 119 -0.45 -5.81 3.68
C TYR A 119 -0.22 -6.43 2.30
N LEU A 120 -1.30 -6.83 1.62
CA LEU A 120 -1.26 -7.40 0.28
C LEU A 120 -0.77 -6.37 -0.74
N HIS A 121 -1.15 -5.11 -0.57
CA HIS A 121 -0.63 -4.00 -1.35
C HIS A 121 0.89 -3.85 -1.21
N LEU A 122 1.43 -3.81 0.02
CA LEU A 122 2.86 -3.69 0.27
C LEU A 122 3.65 -4.88 -0.30
N PHE A 123 3.12 -6.10 -0.18
CA PHE A 123 3.72 -7.29 -0.77
C PHE A 123 3.75 -7.22 -2.30
N CYS A 124 2.66 -6.77 -2.92
CA CYS A 124 2.55 -6.60 -4.37
C CYS A 124 3.52 -5.52 -4.89
N LEU A 125 3.67 -4.42 -4.16
CA LEU A 125 4.64 -3.36 -4.47
C LEU A 125 6.07 -3.89 -4.51
N GLN A 126 6.44 -4.72 -3.53
CA GLN A 126 7.76 -5.33 -3.46
C GLN A 126 8.03 -6.31 -4.62
N LEU A 127 7.04 -7.11 -5.01
CA LEU A 127 7.14 -8.01 -6.16
C LEU A 127 7.26 -7.25 -7.49
N PHE A 128 6.51 -6.18 -7.66
CA PHE A 128 6.60 -5.34 -8.85
C PHE A 128 7.99 -4.70 -9.00
N LEU A 129 8.61 -4.28 -7.89
CA LEU A 129 9.98 -3.80 -7.86
C LEU A 129 10.98 -4.88 -8.27
N TYR A 130 10.87 -6.09 -7.73
CA TYR A 130 11.77 -7.19 -8.08
C TYR A 130 11.66 -7.59 -9.55
N GLY A 131 10.45 -7.58 -10.12
CA GLY A 131 10.21 -7.92 -11.52
C GLY A 131 10.57 -6.84 -12.55
N LYS A 132 10.91 -5.62 -12.12
CA LYS A 132 11.35 -4.52 -13.01
C LYS A 132 12.86 -4.27 -12.96
N LEU A 133 13.56 -4.88 -12.02
CA LEU A 133 15.02 -4.80 -11.82
C LEU A 133 15.79 -5.94 -12.51
N HIS A 134 15.09 -6.90 -13.13
CA HIS A 134 15.62 -7.99 -13.96
C HIS A 134 15.01 -7.94 -15.36
#